data_AF-A0A6B0VMX3-F1
#
_entry.id   AF-A0A6B0VMX3-F1
#
_cell.length_a   1.000
_cell.length_b   1.000
_cell.length_c   1.000
_cell.angle_alpha   90.00
_cell.angle_beta   90.00
_cell.angle_gamma   90.00
#
_symmetry.space_group_name_H-M   'P 1'
#
loop_
_entity.id
_entity.type
_entity.pdbx_description
1 polymer ?
#
loop_
_entity_poly.entity_id
_entity_poly.type
_entity_poly.pdbx_seq_one_letter_code
_entity_poly.pdbx_strand_id
1 'polypeptide(L)' 'MLAALISFLIPGVGQIYNGQTSRGLAFLGIYFAFWVFTVIMMFLLIGFIIMFMAPLIHIAAAADAYIQAGKINAGEVRL' A
#
# COMPACT_ATOMS: atom_id res chain seq x y z
N MET A 1 -8.72 7.60 9.88
CA MET A 1 -9.66 7.04 8.87
C MET A 1 -9.33 7.51 7.45
N LEU A 2 -9.16 8.82 7.21
CA LEU A 2 -8.83 9.34 5.87
C LEU A 2 -7.58 8.70 5.25
N ALA A 3 -6.48 8.55 5.99
CA ALA A 3 -5.27 7.89 5.52
C ALA A 3 -5.48 6.43 5.05
N ALA A 4 -6.40 5.70 5.69
CA ALA A 4 -6.72 4.33 5.31
C ALA A 4 -7.46 4.30 3.98
N LEU A 5 -8.44 5.20 3.78
CA LEU A 5 -9.18 5.32 2.52
C LEU A 5 -8.25 5.72 1.37
N ILE A 6 -7.34 6.67 1.61
CA ILE A 6 -6.34 7.08 0.63
C ILE A 6 -5.44 5.90 0.24
N SER A 7 -4.96 5.13 1.21
CA SER A 7 -4.10 3.97 0.95
C SER A 7 -4.84 2.77 0.33
N PHE A 8 -6.14 2.68 0.57
CA PHE A 8 -6.99 1.70 -0.09
C PHE A 8 -7.16 2.01 -1.57
N LEU A 9 -7.15 3.28 -1.98
CA LEU A 9 -7.16 3.65 -3.40
C LEU A 9 -5.78 3.53 -4.04
N ILE A 10 -4.74 4.02 -3.36
CA ILE A 10 -3.36 3.98 -3.83
C ILE A 10 -2.45 3.55 -2.66
N PRO A 11 -1.95 2.30 -2.67
CA PRO A 11 -1.10 1.78 -1.60
C PRO A 11 0.07 2.70 -1.28
N GLY A 12 0.27 3.05 0.00
CA GLY A 12 1.38 3.88 0.46
C GLY A 12 1.09 5.37 0.59
N VAL A 13 0.06 5.90 -0.10
CA VAL A 13 -0.18 7.36 -0.12
C VAL A 13 -0.71 7.86 1.23
N GLY A 14 -1.50 7.08 1.96
CA GLY A 14 -1.96 7.48 3.29
C GLY A 14 -0.85 7.50 4.34
N GLN A 15 0.17 6.65 4.21
CA GLN A 15 1.37 6.75 5.04
C GLN A 15 2.11 8.06 4.77
N ILE A 16 2.29 8.44 3.50
CA ILE A 16 2.90 9.73 3.11
C ILE A 16 2.08 10.90 3.65
N TYR A 17 0.75 10.82 3.56
CA TYR A 17 -0.16 11.83 4.11
C TYR A 17 0.03 12.03 5.62
N ASN A 18 0.29 10.95 6.37
CA ASN A 18 0.59 11.04 7.80
C ASN A 18 2.06 11.38 8.11
N GLY A 19 2.87 11.78 7.11
CA GLY A 19 4.29 12.09 7.27
C GLY A 19 5.23 10.87 7.35
N GLN A 20 4.73 9.65 7.18
CA GLN A 20 5.54 8.42 7.18
C GLN A 20 6.05 8.08 5.78
N THR A 21 6.88 8.98 5.22
CA THR A 21 7.32 8.91 3.82
C THR A 21 8.04 7.61 3.48
N SER A 22 8.94 7.12 4.34
CA SER A 22 9.69 5.88 4.10
C SER A 22 8.78 4.65 3.98
N ARG A 23 7.81 4.51 4.88
CA ARG A 23 6.80 3.44 4.82
C ARG A 23 5.90 3.57 3.60
N GLY A 24 5.49 4.79 3.27
CA GLY A 24 4.66 5.04 2.10
C GLY A 24 5.37 4.69 0.79
N LEU A 25 6.64 5.07 0.65
CA LEU A 25 7.48 4.69 -0.48
C LEU A 25 7.70 3.18 -0.57
N ALA A 26 7.81 2.48 0.57
CA ALA A 26 7.90 1.02 0.57
C ALA A 26 6.64 0.37 -0.02
N PHE A 27 5.44 0.80 0.41
CA PHE A 27 4.18 0.29 -0.15
C PHE A 27 4.00 0.65 -1.63
N LEU A 28 4.33 1.88 -2.04
CA LEU A 28 4.31 2.28 -3.45
C LEU A 28 5.27 1.44 -4.29
N GLY A 29 6.48 1.21 -3.78
CA GLY A 29 7.49 0.37 -4.44
C GLY A 29 7.03 -1.09 -4.59
N ILE A 30 6.45 -1.68 -3.55
CA ILE A 30 5.86 -3.03 -3.59
C ILE A 30 4.73 -3.08 -4.62
N TYR A 31 3.83 -2.10 -4.61
CA TYR A 31 2.71 -2.04 -5.54
C TYR A 31 3.18 -1.90 -7.00
N PHE A 32 4.16 -1.04 -7.25
CA PHE A 32 4.77 -0.89 -8.56
C PHE A 32 5.46 -2.18 -9.02
N ALA A 33 6.30 -2.78 -8.17
CA ALA A 33 7.00 -4.03 -8.48
C ALA A 33 6.02 -5.18 -8.75
N PHE A 34 4.92 -5.26 -8.00
CA PHE A 34 3.85 -6.24 -8.20
C PHE A 34 3.25 -6.11 -9.60
N TRP A 35 2.93 -4.89 -10.05
CA TRP A 35 2.35 -4.68 -11.39
C TRP A 35 3.36 -4.97 -12.51
N VAL A 36 4.61 -4.53 -12.36
CA VAL A 36 5.69 -4.88 -13.32
C VAL A 36 5.81 -6.39 -13.45
N PHE A 37 5.89 -7.10 -12.33
CA PHE A 37 5.95 -8.57 -12.32
C PHE A 37 4.70 -9.19 -12.96
N THR A 38 3.52 -8.70 -12.62
CA THR A 38 2.24 -9.19 -13.16
C THR A 38 2.19 -9.06 -14.68
N VAL A 39 2.59 -7.91 -15.24
CA VAL A 39 2.63 -7.70 -16.69
C VAL A 39 3.62 -8.64 -17.37
N ILE A 40 4.81 -8.87 -16.81
CA ILE A 40 5.76 -9.84 -17.34
C ILE A 40 5.14 -11.25 -17.34
N MET A 41 4.42 -11.62 -16.28
CA MET A 41 3.74 -12.91 -16.16
C MET A 41 2.51 -13.04 -17.08
N MET A 42 1.96 -11.95 -17.60
CA MET A 42 0.85 -12.01 -18.58
C MET A 42 1.29 -12.65 -19.91
N PHE A 43 2.57 -12.53 -20.30
CA PHE A 43 3.12 -13.26 -21.45
C PHE A 43 3.08 -14.78 -21.27
N LEU A 44 3.01 -15.26 -20.03
CA LEU A 44 2.85 -16.67 -19.67
C LEU A 44 1.40 -17.03 -19.31
N LEU A 45 0.44 -16.13 -19.56
CA LEU A 45 -0.99 -16.22 -19.19
C LEU A 45 -1.30 -16.31 -17.69
N ILE A 46 -0.33 -16.65 -16.83
CA ILE A 46 -0.52 -16.70 -15.37
C ILE A 46 -0.70 -15.30 -14.74
N GLY A 47 -0.21 -14.25 -15.40
CA GLY A 47 -0.39 -12.86 -14.94
C GLY A 47 -1.87 -12.46 -14.76
N PHE A 48 -2.78 -13.04 -15.56
CA PHE A 48 -4.23 -12.82 -15.41
C PHE A 48 -4.81 -13.40 -14.13
N ILE A 49 -4.17 -14.40 -13.53
CA ILE A 49 -4.57 -14.93 -12.22
C ILE A 49 -3.95 -14.06 -11.13
N ILE A 50 -2.66 -13.73 -11.27
CA ILE A 50 -1.91 -12.94 -10.30
C ILE A 50 -2.53 -11.55 -10.09
N MET A 51 -3.05 -10.91 -11.14
CA MET A 51 -3.66 -9.58 -11.02
C MET A 51 -4.81 -9.52 -10.00
N PHE A 52 -5.54 -10.62 -9.77
CA PHE A 52 -6.62 -10.68 -8.77
C PHE A 52 -6.09 -10.67 -7.33
N MET A 53 -4.79 -10.80 -7.12
CA MET A 53 -4.15 -10.64 -5.82
C MET A 53 -3.86 -9.18 -5.48
N ALA A 54 -3.99 -8.24 -6.43
CA ALA A 54 -3.75 -6.81 -6.19
C ALA A 54 -4.52 -6.25 -4.96
N PRO A 55 -5.80 -6.59 -4.72
CA PRO A 55 -6.55 -6.10 -3.56
C PRO A 55 -5.87 -6.40 -2.22
N LEU A 56 -5.06 -7.47 -2.11
CA LEU A 56 -4.33 -7.79 -0.89
C LEU A 56 -3.34 -6.68 -0.50
N ILE A 57 -2.67 -6.07 -1.48
CA ILE A 57 -1.73 -4.97 -1.26
C ILE A 57 -2.49 -3.71 -0.82
N HIS A 58 -3.65 -3.43 -1.43
CA HIS A 58 -4.50 -2.30 -1.05
C HIS A 58 -5.03 -2.43 0.37
N ILE A 59 -5.51 -3.62 0.75
CA ILE A 59 -5.99 -3.90 2.11
C ILE A 59 -4.85 -3.79 3.11
N ALA A 60 -3.68 -4.37 2.82
CA ALA A 60 -2.52 -4.29 3.69
C ALA A 60 -2.05 -2.84 3.91
N ALA A 61 -1.96 -2.06 2.84
CA ALA A 61 -1.58 -0.65 2.92
C ALA A 61 -2.61 0.20 3.67
N ALA A 62 -3.92 -0.06 3.45
CA ALA A 62 -4.99 0.61 4.17
C ALA A 62 -5.00 0.29 5.67
N ALA A 63 -4.81 -0.98 6.04
CA ALA A 63 -4.72 -1.43 7.41
C ALA A 63 -3.50 -0.80 8.12
N ASP A 64 -2.32 -0.82 7.48
CA ASP A 64 -1.12 -0.19 8.03
C ASP A 64 -1.32 1.33 8.21
N ALA A 65 -1.85 2.03 7.20
CA ALA A 65 -2.12 3.47 7.30
C ALA A 65 -3.12 3.81 8.40
N TYR A 66 -4.13 2.96 8.63
CA TYR A 66 -5.09 3.11 9.72
C TYR A 66 -4.40 2.98 11.08
N ILE A 67 -3.64 1.89 11.28
CA ILE A 67 -2.97 1.60 12.54
C ILE A 67 -1.94 2.69 12.86
N GLN A 68 -1.14 3.09 11.88
CA GLN A 68 -0.10 4.10 12.07
C GLN A 68 -0.68 5.48 12.37
N ALA A 69 -1.78 5.87 11.72
CA ALA A 69 -2.48 7.10 12.08
C ALA A 69 -2.95 7.08 13.55
N GLY A 70 -3.45 5.93 14.02
CA GLY A 70 -3.81 5.75 15.44
C GLY A 70 -2.63 5.97 16.38
N LYS A 71 -1.47 5.36 16.08
CA LYS A 71 -0.26 5.51 16.90
C LYS A 71 0.31 6.93 16.92
N ILE A 72 0.27 7.63 15.78
CA ILE A 72 0.69 9.03 15.69
C ILE A 72 -0.23 9.90 16.55
N ASN A 73 -1.54 9.70 16.43
CA ASN A 73 -2.53 10.46 17.22
C ASN A 73 -2.42 10.19 18.73
N ALA A 74 -2.02 8.97 19.11
CA ALA A 74 -1.75 8.59 20.50
C ALA A 74 -0.37 9.08 21.02
N GLY A 75 0.47 9.64 20.15
CA GLY A 75 1.81 10.11 20.49
C GLY A 75 2.85 8.99 20.68
N GLU A 76 2.52 7.75 20.32
CA GLU A 76 3.39 6.57 20.42
C GLU A 76 4.50 6.57 19.36
N VAL A 77 4.24 7.19 18.21
CA VAL A 77 5.17 7.29 17.09
C VAL A 77 5.37 8.75 16.76
N ARG A 78 6.63 9.18 16.76
CA ARG A 78 7.06 10.49 16.27
C ARG A 78 7.59 10.34 14.84
N LEU A 79 7.23 11.30 13.99
CA LEU A 79 7.57 11.35 12.57
C LEU A 79 9.01 11.80 12.35
#